data_AF-A0A9D5ZYD6-F1
#
_entry.id   AF-A0A9D5ZYD6-F1
#
_cell.length_a   1.000
_cell.length_b   1.000
_cell.length_c   1.000
_cell.angle_alpha   90.00
_cell.angle_beta   90.00
_cell.angle_gamma   90.00
#
_symmetry.space_group_name_H-M   'P 1'
#
loop_
_entity.id
_entity.type
_entity.pdbx_description
1 polymer ?
#
loop_
_entity_poly.entity_id
_entity_poly.type
_entity_poly.pdbx_seq_one_letter_code
_entity_poly.pdbx_strand_id
1 'polypeptide(L)'
;MDFAVSPKKNQWLKDQMVALNIKEDDLLEKFIRSSGKGGQKVNKSSTCVYIKHLPTGIEVKCMKDRSQSINRFLARRTIVEKLTNMLKDR
;
A
#
# COMPACT_ATOMS: atom_id res chain seq x y z
N MET A 1 -10.27 3.13 7.97
CA MET A 1 -9.00 3.23 7.22
C MET A 1 -8.92 4.65 6.67
N ASP A 2 -8.19 5.52 7.35
CA ASP A 2 -8.06 6.92 6.95
C ASP A 2 -6.60 7.24 6.71
N PHE A 3 -6.26 7.44 5.45
CA PHE A 3 -4.94 7.89 5.04
C PHE A 3 -4.94 9.41 4.90
N ALA A 4 -3.75 10.01 4.94
CA ALA A 4 -3.53 11.44 4.75
C ALA A 4 -3.71 11.86 3.27
N VAL A 5 -4.88 11.54 2.71
CA VAL A 5 -5.35 11.84 1.36
C VAL A 5 -6.78 12.39 1.45
N SER A 6 -7.32 12.89 0.34
CA SER A 6 -8.70 13.40 0.34
C SER A 6 -9.72 12.31 0.74
N PRO A 7 -10.83 12.67 1.42
CA PRO A 7 -11.86 11.71 1.83
C PRO A 7 -12.39 10.87 0.65
N LYS A 8 -12.56 11.49 -0.52
CA LYS A 8 -12.96 10.82 -1.76
C LYS A 8 -12.02 9.67 -2.16
N LYS A 9 -10.70 9.84 -1.94
CA LYS A 9 -9.70 8.80 -2.24
C LYS A 9 -9.78 7.65 -1.23
N ASN A 10 -9.95 7.94 0.06
CA ASN A 10 -10.14 6.92 1.09
C ASN A 10 -11.40 6.08 0.82
N GLN A 11 -12.51 6.75 0.48
CA GLN A 11 -13.77 6.09 0.17
C GLN A 11 -13.64 5.16 -1.05
N TRP A 12 -13.08 5.67 -2.15
CA TRP A 12 -12.84 4.85 -3.35
C TRP A 12 -12.02 3.59 -3.05
N LEU A 13 -10.94 3.73 -2.28
CA LEU A 13 -10.11 2.57 -1.93
C LEU A 13 -10.88 1.54 -1.12
N LYS A 14 -11.69 1.98 -0.16
CA LYS A 14 -12.53 1.10 0.65
C LYS A 14 -13.55 0.35 -0.21
N ASP A 15 -14.22 1.05 -1.11
CA ASP A 15 -15.23 0.46 -1.99
C ASP A 15 -14.61 -0.59 -2.91
N GLN A 16 -13.43 -0.31 -3.48
CA GLN A 16 -12.72 -1.29 -4.32
C GLN A 16 -12.23 -2.51 -3.53
N MET A 17 -11.73 -2.31 -2.31
CA MET A 17 -11.31 -3.42 -1.46
C MET A 17 -12.49 -4.32 -1.10
N VAL A 18 -13.67 -3.75 -0.81
CA VAL A 18 -14.91 -4.51 -0.57
C VAL A 18 -15.34 -5.26 -1.83
N ALA A 19 -15.34 -4.60 -3.00
CA ALA A 19 -15.72 -5.23 -4.26
C ALA A 19 -14.82 -6.42 -4.65
N LEU A 20 -13.54 -6.35 -4.29
CA LEU A 20 -12.56 -7.44 -4.51
C LEU A 20 -12.47 -8.42 -3.34
N ASN A 21 -13.33 -8.28 -2.33
CA ASN A 21 -13.33 -9.08 -1.10
C ASN A 21 -11.96 -9.14 -0.39
N ILE A 22 -11.20 -8.05 -0.44
CA ILE A 22 -9.89 -7.92 0.23
C ILE A 22 -10.14 -7.52 1.68
N LYS A 23 -9.73 -8.39 2.61
CA LYS A 23 -9.77 -8.09 4.05
C LYS A 23 -8.45 -7.51 4.53
N GLU A 24 -8.50 -6.75 5.63
CA GLU A 24 -7.29 -6.20 6.23
C GLU A 24 -6.39 -7.29 6.83
N ASP A 25 -6.98 -8.33 7.42
CA ASP A 25 -6.25 -9.51 7.94
C ASP A 25 -5.47 -10.27 6.87
N ASP A 26 -5.92 -10.21 5.62
CA ASP A 26 -5.24 -10.86 4.49
C ASP A 26 -4.04 -10.05 3.97
N LEU A 27 -3.84 -8.83 4.48
CA LEU A 27 -2.79 -7.92 4.06
C LEU A 27 -1.65 -7.90 5.08
N LEU A 28 -0.54 -8.52 4.71
CA LEU A 28 0.70 -8.43 5.46
C LEU A 28 1.40 -7.11 5.12
N GLU A 29 1.36 -6.18 6.07
CA GLU A 29 1.99 -4.86 5.97
C GLU A 29 3.33 -4.84 6.75
N LYS A 30 4.39 -4.34 6.12
CA LYS A 30 5.73 -4.18 6.70
C LYS A 30 6.29 -2.80 6.34
N PHE A 31 7.04 -2.21 7.27
CA PHE A 31 7.73 -0.94 7.05
C PHE A 31 9.23 -1.17 6.93
N ILE A 32 9.81 -0.74 5.82
CA ILE A 32 11.23 -0.92 5.53
C ILE A 32 11.95 0.38 5.88
N ARG A 33 13.01 0.25 6.70
CA ARG A 33 13.92 1.36 7.00
C ARG A 33 14.93 1.50 5.86
N SER A 34 15.13 2.72 5.37
CA SER A 34 16.21 3.01 4.44
C SER A 34 17.54 2.88 5.20
N SER A 35 18.29 1.81 4.92
CA SER A 35 19.64 1.59 5.44
C SER A 35 20.64 1.93 4.33
N GLY A 36 21.03 3.21 4.22
CA GLY A 36 22.01 3.66 3.22
C GLY A 36 22.95 4.74 3.76
N LYS A 37 24.05 5.02 3.06
CA LYS A 37 25.00 6.11 3.39
C LYS A 37 24.45 7.51 3.05
N GLY A 38 23.14 7.72 3.12
CA GLY A 38 22.48 9.02 2.92
C GLY A 38 22.34 9.76 4.24
N GLY A 39 22.47 11.10 4.25
CA GLY A 39 22.52 11.92 5.47
C GLY A 39 21.42 11.67 6.52
N GLN A 40 21.70 12.08 7.77
CA GLN A 40 20.94 11.78 9.01
C GLN A 40 19.40 11.78 8.90
N LYS A 41 18.81 12.58 8.01
CA LYS A 41 17.35 12.76 7.86
C LYS A 41 16.66 11.63 7.10
N VAL A 42 17.30 11.01 6.10
CA VAL A 42 16.69 9.97 5.26
C VAL A 42 16.74 8.60 5.95
N ASN A 43 17.79 8.33 6.72
CA ASN A 43 17.98 7.05 7.42
C ASN A 43 17.04 6.84 8.62
N LYS A 44 16.47 7.92 9.19
CA LYS A 44 15.59 7.79 10.36
C LYS A 44 14.15 7.44 10.03
N SER A 45 13.68 7.71 8.82
CA SER A 45 12.26 7.63 8.48
C SER A 45 11.92 6.31 7.76
N SER A 46 11.14 5.45 8.39
CA SER A 46 10.62 4.18 7.83
C SER A 46 9.48 4.42 6.83
N THR A 47 9.72 5.23 5.79
CA THR A 47 8.66 5.67 4.88
C THR A 47 8.28 4.62 3.85
N CYS A 48 9.17 3.67 3.58
CA CYS A 48 8.90 2.60 2.62
C CYS A 48 7.91 1.58 3.20
N VAL A 49 6.82 1.37 2.48
CA VAL A 49 5.76 0.42 2.84
C VAL A 49 5.86 -0.77 1.91
N TYR A 50 5.91 -1.96 2.50
CA TYR A 50 5.73 -3.22 1.81
C TYR A 50 4.38 -3.79 2.23
N ILE A 51 3.60 -4.24 1.26
CA ILE A 51 2.32 -4.89 1.51
C ILE A 51 2.21 -6.13 0.64
N LYS A 52 1.76 -7.23 1.21
CA LYS A 52 1.52 -8.49 0.53
C LYS A 52 0.11 -8.97 0.81
N HIS A 53 -0.65 -9.22 -0.24
CA HIS A 53 -1.92 -9.92 -0.14
C HIS A 53 -1.64 -11.41 -0.06
N LEU A 54 -1.89 -12.00 1.11
CA LEU A 54 -1.60 -13.40 1.40
C LEU A 54 -2.33 -14.38 0.46
N PRO A 55 -3.65 -14.27 0.20
CA PRO A 55 -4.36 -15.30 -0.55
C PRO A 55 -4.01 -15.31 -2.04
N THR A 56 -3.62 -14.16 -2.63
CA THR A 56 -3.20 -14.12 -4.05
C THR A 56 -1.69 -14.10 -4.24
N GLY A 57 -0.92 -13.97 -3.16
CA GLY A 57 0.54 -13.84 -3.20
C GLY A 57 1.06 -12.52 -3.76
N ILE A 58 0.19 -11.58 -4.15
CA ILE A 58 0.61 -10.32 -4.77
C ILE A 58 1.32 -9.45 -3.74
N GLU A 59 2.54 -9.05 -4.08
CA GLU A 59 3.34 -8.13 -3.29
C GLU A 59 3.56 -6.79 -3.98
N VAL A 60 3.58 -5.74 -3.18
CA VAL A 60 3.79 -4.36 -3.59
C VAL A 60 4.70 -3.68 -2.59
N LYS A 61 5.76 -3.04 -3.11
CA LYS A 61 6.62 -2.14 -2.35
C LYS A 61 6.39 -0.71 -2.85
N CYS A 62 6.07 0.21 -1.95
CA CYS A 62 5.80 1.60 -2.26
C CYS A 62 6.70 2.53 -1.43
N MET A 63 7.41 3.41 -2.12
CA MET A 63 8.20 4.50 -1.53
C MET A 63 8.11 5.71 -2.48
N LYS A 64 6.92 6.32 -2.57
CA LYS A 64 6.68 7.47 -3.47
C LYS A 64 6.74 8.81 -2.74
N ASP A 65 6.29 8.84 -1.49
CA ASP A 65 6.22 10.05 -0.67
C ASP A 65 7.09 9.93 0.60
N ARG A 66 7.37 11.06 1.24
CA ARG A 66 8.00 11.11 2.56
C ARG A 66 7.04 10.71 3.69
N SER A 67 5.73 10.71 3.42
CA SER A 67 4.71 10.28 4.38
C SER A 67 4.42 8.79 4.25
N GLN A 68 4.61 8.06 5.36
CA GLN A 68 4.23 6.65 5.47
C GLN A 68 2.73 6.45 5.18
N SER A 69 1.86 7.34 5.65
CA SER A 69 0.41 7.24 5.43
C SER A 69 0.05 7.31 3.94
N ILE A 70 0.67 8.22 3.19
CA ILE A 70 0.49 8.33 1.75
C ILE A 70 1.02 7.07 1.03
N ASN A 71 2.18 6.56 1.45
CA ASN A 71 2.73 5.32 0.87
C ASN A 71 1.86 4.09 1.16
N ARG A 72 1.21 4.00 2.34
CA ARG A 72 0.25 2.92 2.65
C ARG A 72 -0.96 2.96 1.72
N PHE A 73 -1.54 4.14 1.52
CA PHE A 73 -2.64 4.34 0.57
C PHE A 73 -2.25 3.89 -0.84
N LEU A 74 -1.10 4.36 -1.33
CA LEU A 74 -0.62 4.05 -2.68
C LEU A 74 -0.34 2.55 -2.83
N ALA A 75 0.26 1.91 -1.83
CA ALA A 75 0.53 0.48 -1.86
C ALA A 75 -0.77 -0.36 -1.95
N ARG A 76 -1.79 -0.03 -1.14
CA ARG A 76 -3.11 -0.69 -1.18
C ARG A 76 -3.82 -0.46 -2.51
N ARG A 77 -3.79 0.77 -3.02
CA ARG A 77 -4.34 1.09 -4.35
C ARG A 77 -3.70 0.24 -5.44
N THR A 78 -2.37 0.06 -5.42
CA THR A 78 -1.69 -0.79 -6.40
C THR A 78 -2.07 -2.26 -6.27
N ILE A 79 -2.29 -2.79 -5.06
CA ILE A 79 -2.83 -4.16 -4.90
C ILE A 79 -4.20 -4.28 -5.56
N VAL A 80 -5.10 -3.33 -5.30
CA VAL A 80 -6.43 -3.29 -5.91
C VAL A 80 -6.31 -3.27 -7.44
N GLU A 81 -5.53 -2.36 -8.01
CA GLU A 81 -5.34 -2.25 -9.46
C GLU A 81 -4.79 -3.56 -10.07
N LYS A 82 -3.81 -4.21 -9.42
CA LYS A 82 -3.28 -5.50 -9.86
C LYS A 82 -4.31 -6.62 -9.83
N LEU A 83 -5.09 -6.71 -8.76
CA LEU A 83 -6.15 -7.72 -8.61
C LEU A 83 -7.27 -7.51 -9.63
N THR A 84 -7.71 -6.26 -9.82
CA THR A 84 -8.70 -5.92 -10.83
C THR A 84 -8.25 -6.33 -12.22
N ASN A 85 -6.99 -6.05 -12.59
CA ASN A 85 -6.46 -6.45 -13.90
C ASN A 85 -6.38 -7.98 -14.01
N MET A 86 -5.91 -8.68 -12.96
CA MET A 86 -5.86 -10.14 -12.94
C MET A 86 -7.25 -10.81 -13.11
N LEU A 87 -8.30 -10.18 -12.60
CA LEU A 87 -9.67 -10.65 -12.77
C LEU A 87 -10.28 -10.30 -14.14
N LYS A 88 -9.83 -9.21 -14.77
CA LYS A 88 -10.30 -8.77 -16.10
C LYS A 88 -9.65 -9.53 -17.25
N ASP A 89 -8.42 -9.99 -17.08
CA ASP A 89 -7.70 -10.82 -18.05
C ASP A 89 -8.17 -12.30 -18.07
N ARG A 90 -9.24 -12.63 -17.34
CA ARG A 90 -9.91 -13.94 -17.31
C ARG A 90 -11.28 -13.85 -17.95
#